data_AF-A0A7W9WK45-F1
#
_entry.id   AF-A0A7W9WK45-F1
#
_cell.length_a   1.000
_cell.length_b   1.000
_cell.length_c   1.000
_cell.angle_alpha   90.00
_cell.angle_beta   90.00
_cell.angle_gamma   90.00
#
_symmetry.space_group_name_H-M   'P 1'
#
loop_
_entity.id
_entity.type
_entity.pdbx_description
1 polymer ?
#
loop_
_entity_poly.entity_id
_entity_poly.type
_entity_poly.pdbx_seq_one_letter_code
_entity_poly.pdbx_strand_id
1 'polypeptide(L)' 'MDGQPPVVVQPPATDGGRLVTIHGERMGVAYSLFDVLDLLHREGLPTTDTAVDDTELIEWQGGGPYDWNSGASDEA' A
#
# COMPACT_ATOMS: atom_id res chain seq x y z
N MET A 1 -10.64 1.86 21.54
CA MET A 1 -10.91 1.98 20.10
C MET A 1 -9.98 0.97 19.49
N ASP A 2 -10.52 -0.09 18.91
CA ASP A 2 -9.70 -1.11 18.24
C ASP A 2 -9.28 -0.50 16.90
N GLY A 3 -8.35 0.45 17.01
CA GLY A 3 -7.94 1.42 16.00
C GLY A 3 -7.05 0.74 14.99
N GLN A 4 -7.67 -0.01 14.10
CA GLN A 4 -6.96 -0.54 12.95
C GLN A 4 -6.76 0.60 11.95
N PRO A 5 -5.55 0.76 11.39
CA PRO A 5 -5.30 1.78 10.40
C PRO A 5 -6.31 1.69 9.26
N PRO A 6 -6.81 2.83 8.77
CA PRO A 6 -7.81 2.87 7.72
C PRO A 6 -7.29 2.29 6.41
N VAL A 7 -5.98 2.33 6.15
CA VAL A 7 -5.37 1.80 4.93
C VAL A 7 -4.59 0.52 5.26
N VAL A 8 -4.82 -0.54 4.49
CA VAL A 8 -4.00 -1.76 4.53
C VAL A 8 -3.43 -2.02 3.14
N VAL A 9 -2.11 -2.15 3.07
CA VAL A 9 -1.39 -2.55 1.86
C VAL A 9 -0.89 -3.98 2.04
N GLN A 10 -1.45 -4.90 1.26
CA GLN A 10 -1.11 -6.33 1.33
C GLN A 10 0.34 -6.61 0.87
N PRO A 11 0.89 -7.80 1.16
CA PRO A 11 2.20 -8.20 0.65
C PRO A 11 2.32 -8.08 -0.87
N PRO A 12 3.53 -7.80 -1.41
CA PRO A 12 3.80 -7.89 -2.84
C PRO A 12 3.34 -9.23 -3.41
N ALA A 13 2.51 -9.18 -4.45
CA ALA A 13 2.12 -10.34 -5.24
C ALA A 13 3.22 -10.72 -6.23
N THR A 14 3.09 -11.89 -6.86
CA THR A 14 4.07 -12.39 -7.84
C THR A 14 4.24 -11.45 -9.03
N ASP A 15 3.20 -10.71 -9.42
CA ASP A 15 3.24 -9.70 -10.49
C ASP A 15 3.85 -8.35 -10.04
N GLY A 16 4.28 -8.25 -8.78
CA GLY A 16 4.86 -7.05 -8.17
C GLY A 16 3.83 -6.04 -7.67
N GLY A 17 2.53 -6.28 -7.88
CA GLY A 17 1.47 -5.42 -7.37
C GLY A 17 1.20 -5.64 -5.88
N ARG A 18 0.60 -4.65 -5.24
CA ARG A 18 0.09 -4.72 -3.86
C ARG A 18 -1.37 -4.31 -3.83
N LEU A 19 -2.22 -5.16 -3.25
CA LEU A 19 -3.62 -4.80 -3.06
C LEU A 19 -3.74 -3.75 -1.96
N VAL A 20 -4.49 -2.69 -2.23
CA VAL A 20 -4.80 -1.63 -1.27
C VAL A 20 -6.26 -1.72 -0.88
N THR A 21 -6.52 -1.78 0.42
CA THR A 21 -7.85 -1.62 1.00
C THR A 21 -7.92 -0.38 1.87
N ILE A 22 -9.07 0.29 1.84
CA ILE A 22 -9.36 1.44 2.69
C ILE A 22 -10.66 1.14 3.45
N HIS A 23 -10.63 1.18 4.77
CA HIS A 23 -11.73 0.78 5.65
C HIS A 23 -12.31 -0.62 5.33
N GLY A 24 -11.45 -1.53 4.86
CA GLY A 24 -11.85 -2.88 4.46
C GLY A 24 -12.43 -3.00 3.05
N GLU A 25 -12.60 -1.89 2.32
CA GLU A 25 -13.04 -1.87 0.93
C GLU A 25 -11.83 -1.91 -0.04
N ARG A 26 -11.95 -2.68 -1.12
CA ARG A 26 -10.89 -2.82 -2.13
C ARG A 26 -10.85 -1.60 -3.04
N MET A 27 -9.74 -0.86 -2.99
CA MET A 27 -9.54 0.34 -3.81
C MET A 27 -8.80 0.06 -5.12
N GLY A 28 -7.83 -0.86 -5.10
CA GLY A 28 -7.06 -1.18 -6.30
C GLY A 28 -5.79 -1.97 -6.03
N VAL A 29 -5.02 -2.18 -7.10
CA VAL A 29 -3.66 -2.72 -7.03
C VAL A 29 -2.70 -1.57 -7.34
N ALA A 30 -1.76 -1.32 -6.44
CA ALA A 30 -0.67 -0.38 -6.61
C ALA A 30 0.58 -1.13 -7.09
N TYR A 31 1.39 -0.53 -7.95
CA TYR A 31 2.69 -1.07 -8.39
C TYR A 31 3.85 -0.20 -7.91
N SER A 32 3.55 0.90 -7.22
CA SER A 32 4.51 1.83 -6.66
C SER A 32 3.92 2.57 -5.45
N LEU A 33 4.78 3.22 -4.67
CA LEU A 33 4.34 4.11 -3.59
C LEU A 33 3.43 5.24 -4.12
N PHE A 34 3.72 5.75 -5.32
CA PHE A 34 2.93 6.79 -5.95
C PHE A 34 1.49 6.34 -6.22
N ASP A 35 1.29 5.10 -6.68
CA ASP A 35 -0.05 4.55 -6.89
C ASP A 35 -0.83 4.43 -5.57
N VAL A 36 -0.16 4.11 -4.47
CA VAL A 36 -0.79 4.10 -3.13
C VAL A 36 -1.25 5.51 -2.76
N LEU A 37 -0.39 6.52 -2.92
CA LEU A 37 -0.74 7.92 -2.63
C LEU A 37 -1.90 8.41 -3.52
N ASP A 38 -1.95 8.02 -4.79
CA ASP A 38 -3.06 8.33 -5.69
C ASP A 38 -4.39 7.73 -5.22
N LEU A 39 -4.39 6.50 -4.69
CA LEU A 39 -5.58 5.89 -4.11
C LEU A 39 -6.03 6.61 -2.84
N LEU A 40 -5.10 6.98 -1.96
CA LEU A 40 -5.39 7.76 -0.74
C LEU A 40 -5.97 9.13 -1.08
N HIS A 41 -5.41 9.80 -2.09
CA HIS A 41 -5.88 11.10 -2.54
C HIS A 41 -7.35 11.07 -2.98
N ARG A 42 -7.77 10.00 -3.68
CA ARG A 42 -9.15 9.83 -4.15
C ARG A 42 -10.16 9.70 -3.01
N GLU A 43 -9.73 9.13 -1.88
CA GLU A 43 -10.53 9.00 -0.66
C GLU A 43 -10.37 10.19 0.32
N GLY A 44 -9.61 11.22 -0.06
CA GLY A 44 -9.40 12.41 0.79
C GLY A 44 -8.49 12.15 2.00
N LEU A 45 -7.68 11.09 1.97
CA LEU A 45 -6.72 10.76 3.02
C LEU A 45 -5.41 11.55 2.87
N PRO A 46 -4.62 11.69 3.96
CA PRO A 46 -3.31 12.33 3.90
C PRO A 46 -2.36 11.63 2.92
N THR A 47 -1.67 12.42 2.10
CA THR A 47 -0.77 11.94 1.02
C THR A 47 0.63 12.56 1.08
N THR A 48 0.98 13.18 2.22
CA THR A 48 2.33 13.71 2.44
C THR A 48 3.34 12.57 2.58
N ASP A 49 4.61 12.79 2.27
CA ASP A 49 5.64 11.76 2.39
C ASP A 49 5.72 11.17 3.80
N THR A 50 5.41 11.94 4.85
CA THR A 50 5.39 11.45 6.24
C THR A 50 4.18 10.57 6.56
N ALA A 51 3.14 10.56 5.72
CA ALA A 51 1.93 9.75 5.93
C ALA A 51 2.21 8.26 5.67
N VAL A 52 3.20 7.94 4.84
CA VAL A 52 3.54 6.55 4.49
C VAL A 52 4.21 5.81 5.66
N ASP A 53 4.81 6.55 6.59
CA ASP A 53 5.43 6.04 7.81
C ASP A 53 4.46 6.04 9.01
N ASP A 54 3.25 6.58 8.85
CA ASP A 54 2.25 6.65 9.90
C ASP A 54 1.51 5.31 10.03
N THR A 55 1.87 4.53 11.05
CA THR A 55 1.26 3.23 11.33
C THR A 55 -0.20 3.31 11.81
N GLU A 56 -0.66 4.50 12.23
CA GLU A 56 -2.08 4.72 12.54
C GLU A 56 -2.90 5.01 11.28
N LEU A 57 -2.24 5.38 10.17
CA LEU A 57 -2.86 5.60 8.87
C LEU A 57 -2.75 4.37 7.95
N ILE A 58 -1.55 3.80 7.82
CA ILE A 58 -1.24 2.73 6.87
C ILE A 58 -0.58 1.55 7.56
N GLU A 59 -1.16 0.37 7.38
CA GLU A 59 -0.51 -0.90 7.65
C GLU A 59 0.13 -1.44 6.38
N TRP A 60 1.47 -1.57 6.40
CA TRP A 60 2.23 -2.23 5.34
C TRP A 60 2.48 -3.70 5.72
N GLN A 61 1.91 -4.63 4.96
CA GLN A 61 2.10 -6.06 5.17
C GLN A 61 3.16 -6.62 4.20
N GLY A 62 4.02 -7.51 4.67
CA GLY A 62 5.02 -8.16 3.81
C GLY A 62 6.16 -7.24 3.34
N GLY A 63 6.46 -6.19 4.12
CA GLY A 63 7.46 -5.16 3.80
C GLY A 63 6.84 -3.77 3.88
N GLY A 64 7.70 -2.75 3.99
CA GLY A 64 7.35 -1.34 4.14
C GLY A 64 6.98 -0.62 2.83
N PRO A 65 6.91 0.72 2.85
CA PRO A 65 6.51 1.56 1.71
C PRO A 65 7.46 1.47 0.50
N TYR A 66 8.68 1.00 0.71
CA TYR A 66 9.72 0.88 -0.32
C TYR A 66 9.95 -0.57 -0.78
N ASP A 67 9.28 -1.54 -0.16
CA ASP A 67 9.38 -2.96 -0.51
C ASP A 67 8.36 -3.30 -1.60
N TRP A 68 8.82 -3.18 -2.84
CA TRP A 68 8.13 -3.61 -4.04
C TRP A 68 8.95 -4.75 -4.63
N ASN A 69 8.31 -5.80 -5.16
CA ASN A 69 9.04 -6.93 -5.74
C ASN A 69 9.98 -6.39 -6.82
N SER A 70 11.29 -6.36 -6.55
CA SER A 70 12.28 -6.08 -7.56
C SER A 70 12.20 -7.24 -8.53
N GLY A 71 11.66 -7.02 -9.73
CA GLY A 71 11.56 -8.06 -10.74
C GLY A 71 12.92 -8.70 -10.99
N ALA A 72 13.23 -9.78 -10.28
CA ALA A 72 14.04 -10.84 -10.80
C ALA A 72 13.04 -11.75 -11.51
N SER A 73 12.84 -11.43 -12.78
CA SER A 73 12.35 -12.38 -13.77
C SER A 73 13.10 -13.69 -13.58
N ASP A 74 12.43 -14.73 -13.09
CA ASP A 74 12.91 -16.09 -13.30
C ASP A 74 12.36 -16.53 -14.67
N GLU A 75 12.96 -15.97 -15.72
CA GLU A 75 12.98 -16.57 -17.05
C GLU A 75 14.40 -17.13 -17.26
N ALA A 76 14.60 -18.41 -16.92
CA ALA A 76 15.50 -19.35 -17.61
C ALA A 76 15.20 -20.80 -17.21
#